data_AF-A0A919TNN0-F1
#
_entry.id   AF-A0A919TNN0-F1
#
_cell.length_a   1.000
_cell.length_b   1.000
_cell.length_c   1.000
_cell.angle_alpha   90.00
_cell.angle_beta   90.00
_cell.angle_gamma   90.00
#
_symmetry.space_group_name_H-M   'P 1'
#
loop_
_entity.id
_entity.type
_entity.pdbx_description
1 polymer ?
#
loop_
_entity_poly.entity_id
_entity_poly.type
_entity_poly.pdbx_seq_one_letter_code
_entity_poly.pdbx_strand_id
1 'polypeptide(L)' 'MPTALRVGRRRSDDVVVLAVAAGAMAADGHVFHRSENGVWLTSVVPSTHLSEKRTNP' A
#
# COMPACT_ATOMS: atom_id res chain seq x y z
N MET A 1 5.60 9.60 -11.70
CA MET A 1 5.59 8.20 -11.21
C MET A 1 4.65 8.07 -10.02
N PRO A 2 3.87 6.98 -9.93
CA PRO A 2 3.05 6.68 -8.75
C PRO A 2 3.90 6.61 -7.47
N THR A 3 3.38 7.12 -6.35
CA THR A 3 4.12 7.23 -5.08
C THR A 3 4.71 5.89 -4.61
N ALA A 4 3.94 4.80 -4.69
CA ALA A 4 4.37 3.47 -4.25
C ALA A 4 5.58 2.95 -5.06
N LEU A 5 5.57 3.15 -6.38
CA LEU A 5 6.70 2.78 -7.25
C LEU A 5 7.96 3.58 -6.89
N ARG A 6 7.82 4.89 -6.67
CA ARG A 6 8.95 5.76 -6.25
C ARG A 6 9.53 5.34 -4.89
N VAL A 7 8.68 4.94 -3.95
CA VAL A 7 9.13 4.45 -2.62
C VAL A 7 9.87 3.12 -2.77
N GLY A 8 9.32 2.18 -3.51
CA GLY A 8 9.92 0.87 -3.74
C GLY A 8 11.29 0.94 -4.43
N ARG A 9 11.43 1.82 -5.43
CA ARG A 9 12.69 2.06 -6.15
C ARG A 9 13.83 2.65 -5.31
N ARG A 10 13.57 3.06 -4.07
CA ARG A 10 14.64 3.44 -3.13
C ARG A 10 15.49 2.23 -2.72
N ARG A 11 14.95 1.01 -2.86
CA ARG A 11 15.63 -0.23 -2.49
C ARG A 11 16.20 -0.97 -3.71
N SER A 12 15.37 -1.16 -4.75
CA SER A 12 15.72 -1.89 -5.97
C SER A 12 14.92 -1.37 -7.15
N ASP A 13 15.47 -1.43 -8.37
CA ASP A 13 14.75 -1.02 -9.58
C ASP A 13 13.63 -1.98 -9.98
N ASP A 14 13.78 -3.27 -9.65
CA ASP A 14 12.74 -4.29 -9.80
C ASP A 14 11.80 -4.26 -8.58
N VAL A 15 10.54 -3.88 -8.81
CA VAL A 15 9.56 -3.71 -7.75
C VAL A 15 8.15 -4.10 -8.16
N VAL A 16 7.50 -4.86 -7.28
CA VAL A 16 6.07 -5.16 -7.34
C VAL A 16 5.31 -4.17 -6.46
N VAL A 17 4.22 -3.61 -6.98
CA VAL A 17 3.32 -2.75 -6.19
C VAL A 17 2.12 -3.57 -5.75
N LEU A 18 1.87 -3.63 -4.45
CA LEU A 18 0.67 -4.25 -3.89
C LEU A 18 -0.45 -3.22 -3.73
N ALA A 19 -1.67 -3.60 -4.11
CA ALA A 19 -2.89 -2.88 -3.80
C ALA A 19 -3.45 -3.39 -2.47
N VAL A 20 -3.80 -2.46 -1.59
CA VAL A 20 -4.41 -2.74 -0.28
C VAL A 20 -5.90 -2.46 -0.38
N ALA A 21 -6.74 -3.42 -0.01
CA ALA A 21 -8.19 -3.25 0.11
C ALA A 21 -8.55 -2.44 1.37
N ALA A 22 -8.09 -1.19 1.46
CA ALA A 22 -8.15 -0.36 2.66
C ALA A 22 -9.59 -0.10 3.16
N GLY A 23 -10.56 -0.02 2.24
CA GLY A 23 -11.97 0.11 2.62
C GLY A 23 -12.51 -1.12 3.36
N ALA A 24 -12.16 -2.33 2.89
CA ALA A 24 -12.51 -3.57 3.58
C ALA A 24 -11.78 -3.68 4.93
N MET A 25 -10.48 -3.37 4.96
CA MET A 25 -9.72 -3.36 6.21
C MET A 25 -10.31 -2.42 7.26
N ALA A 26 -10.74 -1.22 6.85
CA ALA A 26 -11.38 -0.28 7.76
C ALA A 26 -12.72 -0.82 8.28
N ALA A 27 -13.51 -1.50 7.43
CA ALA A 27 -14.75 -2.17 7.82
C ALA A 27 -14.50 -3.33 8.80
N ASP A 28 -13.37 -4.03 8.64
CA ASP A 28 -12.93 -5.11 9.53
C ASP A 28 -12.28 -4.59 10.84
N GLY A 29 -12.23 -3.27 11.04
CA GLY A 29 -11.78 -2.64 12.28
C GLY A 29 -10.29 -2.26 12.33
N HIS A 30 -9.56 -2.37 11.22
CA HIS A 30 -8.17 -1.92 11.17
C HIS A 30 -8.08 -0.39 11.21
N VAL A 31 -7.27 0.13 12.14
CA VAL A 31 -7.07 1.57 12.28
C VAL A 31 -6.10 2.08 11.22
N PHE A 32 -6.48 3.17 10.57
CA PHE A 32 -5.64 3.93 9.66
C PHE A 32 -5.39 5.32 10.23
N HIS A 33 -4.15 5.79 10.09
CA HIS A 33 -3.76 7.16 10.40
C HIS A 33 -3.28 7.83 9.12
N ARG A 34 -3.59 9.11 8.95
CA ARG A 34 -3.07 9.91 7.84
C ARG A 34 -2.05 10.89 8.38
N SER A 35 -0.82 10.81 7.87
CA SER A 35 0.22 11.79 8.18
C SER A 35 -0.05 13.12 7.47
N GLU A 36 0.64 14.17 7.91
CA GLU A 36 0.57 15.51 7.32
C GLU A 36 0.93 15.52 5.83
N ASN A 37 1.91 14.71 5.41
CA ASN A 37 2.31 14.58 4.01
C ASN A 37 1.38 13.69 3.17
N GLY A 38 0.21 13.30 3.71
CA GLY A 38 -0.81 12.56 3.00
C GLY A 38 -0.53 11.07 2.81
N VAL A 39 0.47 10.52 3.52
CA VAL A 39 0.75 9.08 3.56
C VAL A 39 -0.17 8.42 4.60
N TRP A 40 -0.63 7.21 4.28
CA TRP A 40 -1.45 6.41 5.18
C TRP A 40 -0.58 5.40 5.95
N LEU A 41 -0.88 5.27 7.22
CA LEU A 41 -0.20 4.40 8.17
C LEU A 41 -1.23 3.44 8.78
N THR A 42 -0.85 2.18 8.96
CA THR A 42 -1.59 1.19 9.75
C THR A 42 -0.60 0.25 10.41
N SER A 43 -1.02 -0.44 11.48
CA SER A 43 -0.15 -1.32 12.26
C SER A 43 0.27 -2.56 11.45
N VAL A 44 -0.68 -3.22 10.79
CA VAL A 44 -0.44 -4.41 9.97
C VAL A 44 -1.44 -4.46 8.82
N VAL A 45 -1.01 -5.00 7.68
CA VAL A 45 -1.89 -5.31 6.55
C VAL A 45 -1.97 -6.83 6.41
N PRO A 46 -3.11 -7.46 6.77
CA PRO A 46 -3.29 -8.90 6.55
C PRO A 46 -3.21 -9.25 5.06
N SER A 47 -2.65 -10.42 4.74
CA SER A 47 -2.45 -10.86 3.35
C SER A 47 -3.74 -11.01 2.56
N THR A 48 -4.86 -11.27 3.23
CA THR A 48 -6.20 -11.34 2.65
C THR A 48 -6.67 -10.03 2.02
N HIS A 49 -6.08 -8.90 2.43
CA HIS A 49 -6.37 -7.57 1.88
C HIS A 49 -5.32 -7.09 0.86
N LEU A 50 -4.35 -7.94 0.52
CA LEU A 50 -3.33 -7.64 -0.47
C LEU A 50 -3.66 -8.28 -1.82
N SER A 51 -3.43 -7.53 -2.87
CA SER A 51 -3.42 -8.04 -4.24
C SER A 51 -2.28 -7.40 -5.00
N GLU A 52 -1.73 -8.09 -6.00
CA GLU A 52 -0.75 -7.47 -6.88
C GLU A 52 -1.46 -6.42 -7.74
N LYS A 53 -1.00 -5.17 -7.65
CA LYS A 53 -1.38 -4.18 -8.63
C LYS A 53 -0.57 -4.51 -9.88
N ARG A 54 -1.20 -5.05 -10.92
CA ARG A 54 -0.54 -5.34 -12.19
C ARG A 54 0.12 -4.05 -12.70
N THR A 55 1.44 -3.96 -12.52
CA THR A 55 2.28 -2.85 -13.01
C THR A 55 3.03 -3.25 -14.27
N ASN A 56 2.49 -4.20 -15.04
CA ASN A 56 3.05 -4.50 -16.34
C ASN A 56 2.89 -3.27 -17.26
N PRO A 57 3.95 -2.84 -17.96
CA PRO A 57 3.84 -1.83 -19.01
C PRO A 57 2.90 -2.26 -20.13
#